data_AF-F0JGR8-F1
#
_entry.id   AF-F0JGR8-F1
#
_cell.length_a   1.000
_cell.length_b   1.000
_cell.length_c   1.000
_cell.angle_alpha   90.00
_cell.angle_beta   90.00
_cell.angle_gamma   90.00
#
_symmetry.space_group_name_H-M   'P 1'
#
loop_
_entity.id
_entity.type
_entity.pdbx_description
1 polymer ?
#
loop_
_entity_poly.entity_id
_entity_poly.type
_entity_poly.pdbx_seq_one_letter_code
_entity_poly.pdbx_strand_id
1 'polypeptide(L)'
;MPRPEENAQLHHSRKPSASAVKEPLSSSVGLEDSPTAEGPEAFLVQRVVADVDDNVIKEILYDPFGGIIEDTNPSLRLPIGFAGGLHDRDLGFVRFGWRDYDVRTGRWTAPDPIGDKGGDPDW
;
A
#
# COMPACT_ATOMS: atom_id res chain seq x y z
N MET A 1 -8.49 -81.59 18.20
CA MET A 1 -8.09 -81.69 16.77
C MET A 1 -8.59 -83.02 16.25
N PRO A 2 -9.12 -83.16 15.00
CA PRO A 2 -9.16 -82.26 13.83
C PRO A 2 -10.62 -81.91 13.40
N ARG A 3 -10.99 -81.11 12.39
CA ARG A 3 -10.37 -80.43 11.23
C ARG A 3 -11.29 -79.22 10.87
N PRO A 4 -10.78 -78.11 10.30
CA PRO A 4 -11.61 -76.99 9.82
C PRO A 4 -11.97 -77.18 8.34
N GLU A 5 -13.23 -76.92 7.96
CA GLU A 5 -13.66 -76.88 6.56
C GLU A 5 -13.59 -75.44 6.02
N GLU A 6 -12.52 -75.21 5.28
CA GLU A 6 -12.47 -74.59 3.95
C GLU A 6 -13.71 -73.81 3.47
N ASN A 7 -13.54 -72.49 3.27
CA ASN A 7 -14.14 -71.83 2.13
C ASN A 7 -13.14 -70.83 1.55
N ALA A 8 -12.46 -71.27 0.49
CA ALA A 8 -11.56 -70.47 -0.32
C ALA A 8 -12.33 -69.79 -1.45
N GLN A 9 -12.18 -68.47 -1.58
CA GLN A 9 -12.41 -67.68 -2.80
C GLN A 9 -11.58 -66.38 -2.64
N LEU A 10 -10.29 -66.37 -3.02
CA LEU A 10 -9.78 -66.01 -4.35
C LEU A 10 -10.35 -64.69 -4.92
N HIS A 11 -9.61 -63.58 -4.78
CA HIS A 11 -8.92 -62.93 -5.92
C HIS A 11 -8.58 -61.43 -5.66
N HIS A 12 -7.40 -61.05 -6.18
CA HIS A 12 -6.89 -59.70 -6.48
C HIS A 12 -6.00 -59.01 -5.43
N SER A 13 -4.73 -59.39 -5.50
CA SER A 13 -3.56 -58.60 -5.12
C SER A 13 -3.62 -57.21 -5.77
N ARG A 14 -3.78 -56.15 -4.97
CA ARG A 14 -3.52 -54.77 -5.40
C ARG A 14 -2.08 -54.42 -5.03
N LYS A 15 -1.27 -54.15 -6.05
CA LYS A 15 0.11 -53.64 -5.97
C LYS A 15 0.18 -52.38 -5.08
N PRO A 16 1.33 -52.09 -4.44
CA PRO A 16 1.51 -50.86 -3.68
C PRO A 16 1.57 -49.67 -4.66
N SER A 17 0.71 -48.68 -4.47
CA SER A 17 0.79 -47.42 -5.19
C SER A 17 1.95 -46.60 -4.64
N ALA A 18 2.85 -46.19 -5.51
CA ALA A 18 3.96 -45.30 -5.19
C ALA A 18 3.46 -44.00 -4.54
N SER A 19 4.13 -43.58 -3.47
CA SER A 19 3.96 -42.26 -2.86
C SER A 19 4.29 -41.19 -3.89
N ALA A 20 3.28 -40.43 -4.30
CA ALA A 20 3.51 -39.18 -5.01
C ALA A 20 4.00 -38.15 -3.99
N VAL A 21 5.28 -37.80 -4.06
CA VAL A 21 5.83 -36.60 -3.44
C VAL A 21 5.08 -35.43 -4.07
N LYS A 22 4.26 -34.74 -3.29
CA LYS A 22 3.56 -33.55 -3.75
C LYS A 22 4.57 -32.41 -3.74
N GLU A 23 4.99 -32.00 -4.94
CA GLU A 23 5.79 -30.80 -5.22
C GLU A 23 5.36 -29.62 -4.32
N PRO A 24 6.30 -28.79 -3.82
CA PRO A 24 5.91 -27.59 -3.07
C PRO A 24 5.05 -26.71 -3.98
N LEU A 25 3.87 -26.33 -3.50
CA LEU A 25 3.01 -25.37 -4.19
C LEU A 25 3.86 -24.11 -4.43
N SER A 26 4.11 -23.81 -5.70
CA SER A 26 4.49 -22.47 -6.12
C SER A 26 3.43 -21.53 -5.57
N SER A 27 3.79 -20.74 -4.56
CA SER A 27 2.95 -19.65 -4.07
C SER A 27 2.87 -18.65 -5.21
N SER A 28 1.86 -18.81 -6.05
CA SER A 28 1.32 -17.72 -6.84
C SER A 28 0.86 -16.67 -5.84
N VAL A 29 1.73 -15.70 -5.54
CA VAL A 29 1.32 -14.42 -4.99
C VAL A 29 0.21 -13.94 -5.91
N GLY A 30 -1.01 -13.93 -5.38
CA GLY A 30 -2.13 -13.31 -6.03
C GLY A 30 -1.73 -11.87 -6.26
N LEU A 31 -1.68 -11.47 -7.52
CA LEU A 31 -1.78 -10.08 -7.89
C LEU A 31 -3.23 -9.67 -7.65
N GLU A 32 -3.68 -9.74 -6.39
CA GLU A 32 -5.02 -9.36 -5.98
C GLU A 32 -5.04 -7.85 -5.80
N ASP A 33 -5.66 -7.22 -6.79
CA ASP A 33 -6.06 -5.82 -6.87
C ASP A 33 -4.99 -4.82 -6.41
N SER A 34 -4.05 -4.53 -7.32
CA SER A 34 -3.56 -3.16 -7.45
C SER A 34 -4.77 -2.24 -7.34
N PRO A 35 -4.82 -1.27 -6.41
CA PRO A 35 -5.93 -0.34 -6.34
C PRO A 35 -5.94 0.40 -7.68
N THR A 36 -6.87 0.01 -8.56
CA THR A 36 -7.08 0.69 -9.82
C THR A 36 -7.40 2.13 -9.45
N ALA A 37 -6.46 3.01 -9.75
CA ALA A 37 -6.57 4.44 -9.53
C ALA A 37 -7.61 4.99 -10.51
N GLU A 38 -8.88 4.71 -10.26
CA GLU A 38 -10.03 5.28 -10.96
C GLU A 38 -10.46 6.54 -10.19
N GLY A 39 -9.71 7.63 -10.39
CA GLY A 39 -9.94 8.94 -9.78
C GLY A 39 -8.77 9.89 -10.09
N PRO A 40 -9.01 11.21 -10.31
CA PRO A 40 -8.16 12.08 -11.10
C PRO A 40 -6.72 12.07 -10.59
N GLU A 41 -5.79 11.71 -11.49
CA GLU A 41 -4.33 11.74 -11.39
C GLU A 41 -3.79 11.58 -9.97
N ALA A 42 -3.25 10.41 -9.65
CA ALA A 42 -2.56 10.19 -8.39
C ALA A 42 -1.52 11.30 -8.14
N PHE A 43 -1.92 12.31 -7.36
CA PHE A 43 -1.01 13.33 -6.87
C PHE A 43 0.09 12.62 -6.09
N LEU A 44 1.32 13.11 -6.16
CA LEU A 44 2.47 12.56 -5.44
C LEU A 44 2.29 12.73 -3.92
N VAL A 45 1.40 11.95 -3.30
CA VAL A 45 1.06 12.03 -1.88
C VAL A 45 1.43 10.73 -1.17
N GLN A 46 2.02 10.85 0.01
CA GLN A 46 2.34 9.69 0.83
C GLN A 46 1.07 9.15 1.52
N ARG A 47 0.42 8.15 0.91
CA ARG A 47 -0.80 7.56 1.49
C ARG A 47 -0.50 6.46 2.51
N VAL A 48 0.46 5.56 2.22
CA VAL A 48 0.68 4.34 3.01
C VAL A 48 2.16 4.17 3.35
N VAL A 49 2.44 3.72 4.57
CA VAL A 49 3.73 3.18 5.00
C VAL A 49 3.50 1.76 5.52
N ALA A 50 4.28 0.82 5.00
CA ALA A 50 4.30 -0.57 5.42
C ALA A 50 5.65 -0.96 6.01
N ASP A 51 5.68 -2.02 6.82
CA ASP A 51 6.91 -2.65 7.28
C ASP A 51 7.49 -3.61 6.22
N VAL A 52 8.50 -4.40 6.60
CA VAL A 52 9.18 -5.36 5.69
C VAL A 52 8.35 -6.61 5.38
N ASP A 53 7.26 -6.83 6.13
CA ASP A 53 6.34 -7.96 5.99
C ASP A 53 5.01 -7.51 5.36
N ASP A 54 5.00 -6.34 4.71
CA ASP A 54 3.84 -5.69 4.07
C ASP A 54 2.68 -5.30 5.01
N ASN A 55 2.91 -5.26 6.33
CA ASN A 55 1.89 -4.76 7.25
C ASN A 55 1.81 -3.23 7.16
N VAL A 56 0.61 -2.68 6.95
CA VAL A 56 0.39 -1.23 6.99
C VAL A 56 0.58 -0.73 8.42
N ILE A 57 1.62 0.09 8.63
CA ILE A 57 1.95 0.68 9.94
C ILE A 57 1.48 2.14 10.05
N LYS A 58 1.11 2.74 8.92
CA LYS A 58 0.50 4.07 8.83
C LYS A 58 -0.19 4.27 7.49
N GLU A 59 -1.39 4.81 7.56
CA GLU A 59 -2.15 5.38 6.46
C GLU A 59 -2.52 6.84 6.77
N ILE A 60 -2.41 7.71 5.77
CA ILE A 60 -2.83 9.11 5.81
C ILE A 60 -3.82 9.38 4.67
N LEU A 61 -4.99 9.90 5.03
CA LEU A 61 -5.97 10.41 4.07
C LEU A 61 -5.81 11.93 3.95
N TYR A 62 -5.62 12.41 2.72
CA TYR A 62 -5.53 13.83 2.41
C TYR A 62 -6.78 14.34 1.72
N ASP A 63 -7.12 15.61 1.96
CA ASP A 63 -7.98 16.38 1.08
C ASP A 63 -7.23 16.80 -0.20
N PRO A 64 -7.94 17.33 -1.23
CA PRO A 64 -7.31 17.72 -2.49
C PRO A 64 -6.25 18.84 -2.39
N PHE A 65 -6.20 19.58 -1.28
CA PHE A 65 -5.25 20.65 -1.00
C PHE A 65 -4.18 20.22 0.00
N GLY A 66 -4.07 18.93 0.31
CA GLY A 66 -3.02 18.39 1.19
C GLY A 66 -3.33 18.45 2.68
N GLY A 67 -4.56 18.79 3.06
CA GLY A 67 -5.02 18.74 4.45
C GLY A 67 -5.19 17.31 4.92
N ILE A 68 -4.71 16.99 6.13
CA ILE A 68 -4.83 15.65 6.69
C ILE A 68 -6.26 15.49 7.24
N ILE A 69 -7.03 14.60 6.62
CA ILE A 69 -8.37 14.20 7.07
C ILE A 69 -8.24 13.11 8.14
N GLU A 70 -7.39 12.09 7.90
CA GLU A 70 -7.08 11.03 8.86
C GLU A 70 -5.58 10.72 8.88
N ASP A 71 -5.04 10.43 10.07
CA ASP A 71 -3.70 9.91 10.29
C ASP A 71 -3.79 8.79 11.33
N THR A 72 -3.63 7.55 10.89
CA THR A 72 -3.76 6.35 11.74
C THR A 72 -2.62 6.21 12.76
N ASN A 73 -1.48 6.87 12.54
CA ASN A 73 -0.35 6.83 13.47
C ASN A 73 0.39 8.18 13.51
N PRO A 74 -0.15 9.20 14.21
CA PRO A 74 0.44 10.53 14.25
C PRO A 74 1.81 10.60 14.93
N SER A 75 2.17 9.57 15.72
CA SER A 75 3.45 9.48 16.43
C SER A 75 4.61 9.16 15.47
N LEU A 76 4.34 8.41 14.40
CA LEU A 76 5.29 8.19 13.31
C LEU A 76 5.30 9.43 12.42
N ARG A 77 6.32 10.26 12.61
CA ARG A 77 6.53 11.50 11.85
C ARG A 77 7.21 11.20 10.52
N LEU A 78 6.55 11.58 9.44
CA LEU A 78 7.09 11.51 8.08
C LEU A 78 7.32 12.95 7.59
N PRO A 79 8.55 13.29 7.15
CA PRO A 79 8.84 14.62 6.67
C PRO A 79 8.24 14.89 5.28
N ILE A 80 8.11 13.87 4.42
CA ILE A 80 7.54 14.00 3.08
C ILE A 80 6.03 13.79 3.14
N GLY A 81 5.26 14.64 2.45
CA GLY A 81 3.80 14.58 2.46
C GLY A 81 3.18 14.92 1.11
N PHE A 82 2.34 15.95 1.10
CA PHE A 82 1.57 16.36 -0.07
C PHE A 82 2.47 16.82 -1.23
N ALA A 83 2.18 16.34 -2.44
CA ALA A 83 2.93 16.60 -3.68
C ALA A 83 4.46 16.42 -3.55
N GLY A 84 4.92 15.57 -2.63
CA GLY A 84 6.35 15.34 -2.34
C GLY A 84 7.05 16.45 -1.54
N GLY A 85 6.32 17.46 -1.09
CA GLY A 85 6.88 18.55 -0.28
C GLY A 85 7.13 18.15 1.18
N LEU A 86 7.87 18.98 1.90
CA LEU A 86 8.21 18.75 3.31
C LEU A 86 7.12 19.33 4.22
N HIS A 87 6.43 18.47 4.97
CA HIS A 87 5.37 18.91 5.87
C HIS A 87 5.95 19.49 7.18
N ASP A 88 5.67 20.76 7.41
CA ASP A 88 5.91 21.45 8.67
C ASP A 88 4.62 21.44 9.50
N ARG A 89 4.55 20.54 10.50
CA ARG A 89 3.37 20.40 11.37
C ARG A 89 3.21 21.55 12.36
N ASP A 90 4.28 22.29 12.67
CA ASP A 90 4.22 23.37 13.65
C ASP A 90 3.55 24.60 13.04
N LEU A 91 3.77 24.84 11.75
CA LEU A 91 3.17 25.93 10.98
C LEU A 91 1.95 25.50 10.14
N GLY A 92 1.81 24.21 9.83
CA GLY A 92 0.79 23.69 8.92
C GLY A 92 1.10 23.94 7.44
N PHE A 93 2.37 24.12 7.09
CA PHE A 93 2.82 24.39 5.72
C PHE A 93 3.44 23.16 5.07
N VAL A 94 3.44 23.15 3.74
CA VAL A 94 4.26 22.25 2.94
C VAL A 94 5.35 23.06 2.26
N ARG A 95 6.62 22.72 2.54
CA ARG A 95 7.78 23.44 2.02
C ARG A 95 8.24 22.84 0.71
N PHE A 96 8.25 23.64 -0.36
CA PHE A 96 8.74 23.26 -1.70
C PHE A 96 10.07 23.94 -2.07
N GLY A 97 10.74 24.54 -1.10
CA GLY A 97 12.04 25.20 -1.27
C GLY A 97 11.91 26.70 -1.54
N TRP A 98 11.38 27.07 -2.71
CA TRP A 98 11.25 28.48 -3.10
C TRP A 98 10.02 29.17 -2.50
N ARG A 99 8.97 28.38 -2.23
CA ARG A 99 7.71 28.84 -1.64
C ARG A 99 7.22 27.80 -0.64
N ASP A 100 6.56 28.30 0.39
CA ASP A 100 5.78 27.48 1.30
C ASP A 100 4.32 27.51 0.84
N TYR A 101 3.65 26.38 0.98
CA TYR A 101 2.24 26.21 0.64
C TYR A 101 1.41 26.09 1.91
N ASP A 102 0.43 26.97 2.09
CA ASP A 102 -0.55 26.90 3.18
C ASP A 102 -1.69 25.98 2.78
N VAL A 103 -1.69 24.80 3.36
CA VAL A 103 -2.66 23.74 3.15
C VAL A 103 -4.08 24.16 3.53
N ARG A 104 -4.22 25.03 4.55
CA ARG A 104 -5.54 25.45 5.03
C ARG A 104 -6.24 26.39 4.04
N THR A 105 -5.47 27.21 3.33
CA THR A 105 -6.00 28.16 2.34
C THR A 105 -5.90 27.63 0.92
N GLY A 106 -5.09 26.59 0.69
CA GLY A 106 -4.82 26.02 -0.62
C GLY A 106 -3.96 26.93 -1.50
N ARG A 107 -3.12 27.79 -0.89
CA ARG A 107 -2.38 28.86 -1.59
C ARG A 107 -0.90 28.88 -1.22
N TRP A 108 -0.08 29.44 -2.10
CA TRP A 108 1.30 29.78 -1.79
C TRP A 108 1.35 30.96 -0.81
N THR A 109 2.29 30.92 0.14
CA THR A 109 2.47 31.97 1.15
C THR A 109 3.25 33.19 0.63
N ALA A 110 3.80 33.09 -0.59
CA ALA A 110 4.54 34.15 -1.25
C ALA A 110 4.32 34.11 -2.77
N PRO A 111 4.41 35.27 -3.46
CA PRO A 111 4.39 35.34 -4.92
C PRO A 111 5.47 34.47 -5.57
N ASP A 112 5.25 34.03 -6.81
CA ASP A 112 6.27 33.30 -7.55
C ASP A 112 7.52 34.17 -7.76
N PRO A 113 8.74 33.72 -7.36
CA PRO A 113 9.97 34.47 -7.58
C PRO A 113 10.28 34.81 -9.05
N ILE A 114 9.71 34.07 -10.01
CA ILE A 114 9.85 34.36 -11.44
C ILE A 114 8.77 35.31 -11.97
N GLY A 115 7.84 35.74 -11.11
CA GLY A 115 6.73 36.64 -11.42
C GLY A 115 5.72 36.04 -12.39
N ASP A 116 5.11 36.88 -13.22
CA ASP A 116 4.05 36.50 -14.19
C ASP A 116 4.46 35.36 -15.15
N LYS A 117 5.76 35.13 -15.34
CA LYS A 117 6.28 34.02 -16.14
C LYS A 117 6.04 32.64 -15.51
N GLY A 118 5.76 32.60 -14.21
CA GLY A 118 5.50 31.38 -13.44
C GLY A 118 4.09 30.83 -13.63
N GLY A 119 3.19 31.59 -14.28
CA GLY A 119 1.81 31.16 -14.55
C GLY A 119 0.87 31.26 -13.35
N ASP A 120 1.31 31.87 -12.25
CA ASP A 120 0.52 32.16 -11.05
C ASP A 120 0.33 33.68 -10.93
N PRO A 121 -0.70 34.25 -11.59
CA PRO A 121 -0.97 35.69 -11.55
C PRO A 121 -1.69 36.14 -10.27
N ASP A 122 -2.05 35.20 -9.40
CA ASP A 122 -2.89 35.42 -8.23
C ASP A 122 -2.03 35.88 -7.04
N TRP A 123 -2.08 37.18 -6.73
CA TRP A 123 -1.63 37.75 -5.45
C TRP A 123 -2.78 38.42 -4.72
#